data_AF-A0A852JZ76-F1
#
_entry.id   AF-A0A852JZ76-F1
#
_cell.length_a   1.000
_cell.length_b   1.000
_cell.length_c   1.000
_cell.angle_alpha   90.00
_cell.angle_beta   90.00
_cell.angle_gamma   90.00
#
_symmetry.space_group_name_H-M   'P 1'
#
loop_
_entity.id
_entity.type
_entity.pdbx_description
1 polymer ?
#
loop_
_entity_poly.entity_id
_entity_poly.type
_entity_poly.pdbx_seq_one_letter_code
_entity_poly.pdbx_strand_id
1 'polypeptide(L)'
;MDKFTNGQPGPAQRNRLLGLLETDDSPQEEKPAPSQKEERSGPGRKGEPQPLETPYQKESSDFAPKIKINLNYRPGLLCAKHTHSPFNPLSLPDAKTGKTCLMKALLNLKNGRNDTIPVLLEIDQKTQNPRPLVNVSCSDCFYRGQTALHIAIEKRSLEMVKLLVENGADVHARAHGEFFRKKKEGVYFYFGESLWNMFLWGFYCHAGNTVLHALVMIADDTEENTKFVSSTYVEILKAGVKLDPTCKLEEIVNYDGLNPLQLAAKTGKVEIFRHIIQREIQEPPYRHLSRKFTEWTYGPIHVSLYDLSSLDSFEENSVLEILAYSSDTPNRYKMVVLEPLNKLLQQKWETFASKRFYFSFACYLSFMIIFTAIAYYQPLRVKPSFPVEFTAGGFLWVSGLIIILLGGIYLIFAQ
;
A
#
# COMPACT_ATOMS: atom_id res chain seq x y z
N MET A 1 45.03 29.35 31.99
CA MET A 1 45.06 30.75 31.54
C MET A 1 44.18 30.86 30.31
N ASP A 2 43.05 31.56 30.46
CA ASP A 2 42.49 32.65 29.64
C ASP A 2 42.88 32.76 28.14
N LYS A 3 42.08 33.25 27.18
CA LYS A 3 40.70 33.76 27.03
C LYS A 3 40.52 34.17 25.54
N PHE A 4 39.28 34.08 24.99
CA PHE A 4 38.60 34.93 23.96
C PHE A 4 39.32 35.28 22.61
N THR A 5 38.74 35.40 21.41
CA THR A 5 37.37 35.71 20.91
C THR A 5 37.28 35.50 19.37
N ASN A 6 36.09 35.09 18.90
CA ASN A 6 35.29 35.47 17.69
C ASN A 6 35.75 35.30 16.23
N GLY A 7 34.83 34.72 15.43
CA GLY A 7 34.68 34.98 13.98
C GLY A 7 33.80 34.01 13.14
N GLN A 8 32.47 34.03 13.33
CA GLN A 8 31.33 33.60 12.43
C GLN A 8 31.36 32.30 11.59
N PRO A 9 30.19 31.62 11.49
CA PRO A 9 29.63 31.25 10.17
C PRO A 9 28.12 31.54 9.99
N GLY A 10 27.70 31.61 8.72
CA GLY A 10 26.37 31.95 8.20
C GLY A 10 25.28 30.87 8.32
N PRO A 11 24.13 31.03 7.62
CA PRO A 11 22.81 30.87 8.20
C PRO A 11 22.34 29.41 8.32
N ALA A 12 21.80 29.11 9.50
CA ALA A 12 21.24 27.83 9.90
C ALA A 12 19.92 27.51 9.18
N GLN A 13 19.78 26.22 8.88
CA GLN A 13 18.61 25.51 8.36
C GLN A 13 17.34 25.77 9.17
N ARG A 14 16.24 25.99 8.44
CA ARG A 14 14.86 26.04 8.95
C ARG A 14 14.44 24.70 9.56
N ASN A 15 13.92 24.81 10.77
CA ASN A 15 13.19 23.83 11.59
C ASN A 15 12.25 22.90 10.79
N ARG A 16 12.49 21.59 10.85
CA ARG A 16 11.45 20.55 10.81
C ARG A 16 11.25 20.06 12.24
N LEU A 17 10.10 20.38 12.84
CA LEU A 17 9.64 19.73 14.06
C LEU A 17 9.33 18.26 13.72
N LEU A 18 10.24 17.34 14.08
CA LEU A 18 9.90 15.95 14.35
C LEU A 18 9.30 15.91 15.76
N GLY A 19 7.99 15.65 15.85
CA GLY A 19 7.38 15.23 17.11
C GLY A 19 7.68 13.75 17.33
N LEU A 20 8.69 13.46 18.16
CA LEU A 20 8.84 12.16 18.81
C LEU A 20 7.68 11.99 19.79
N LEU A 21 6.88 10.93 19.62
CA LEU A 21 5.99 10.42 20.66
C LEU A 21 6.77 9.34 21.42
N GLU A 22 7.44 9.75 22.50
CA GLU A 22 7.84 8.85 23.58
C GLU A 22 6.61 8.59 24.46
N THR A 23 6.23 7.32 24.62
CA THR A 23 5.20 6.89 25.58
C THR A 23 5.92 6.43 26.85
N ASP A 24 5.82 7.23 27.91
CA ASP A 24 6.35 6.91 29.23
C ASP A 24 5.28 6.11 30.00
N ASP A 25 5.47 4.80 30.12
CA ASP A 25 4.62 3.91 30.90
C ASP A 25 5.04 3.96 32.37
N SER A 26 4.27 4.67 33.20
CA SER A 26 4.31 4.54 34.65
C SER A 26 2.92 4.74 35.26
N PRO A 27 2.45 3.84 36.14
CA PRO A 27 1.12 3.95 36.75
C PRO A 27 1.14 4.94 37.91
N GLN A 28 0.33 6.00 37.85
CA GLN A 28 0.05 6.87 39.01
C GLN A 28 -1.41 6.74 39.45
N GLU A 29 -1.55 6.57 40.77
CA GLU A 29 -2.77 6.29 41.53
C GLU A 29 -3.85 7.38 41.45
N GLU A 30 -5.11 6.94 41.55
CA GLU A 30 -6.34 7.74 41.59
C GLU A 30 -6.41 8.72 42.77
N LYS A 31 -6.89 9.94 42.51
CA LYS A 31 -7.54 10.81 43.52
C LYS A 31 -8.85 11.41 42.97
N PRO A 32 -9.88 11.61 43.81
CA PRO A 32 -11.23 11.88 43.35
C PRO A 32 -11.47 13.34 42.95
N ALA A 33 -12.40 13.51 42.01
CA ALA A 33 -12.78 14.75 41.33
C ALA A 33 -13.41 15.83 42.25
N PRO A 34 -13.40 17.12 41.82
CA PRO A 34 -14.43 18.07 42.19
C PRO A 34 -15.27 18.55 40.99
N SER A 35 -16.59 18.45 41.19
CA SER A 35 -17.73 19.23 40.69
C SER A 35 -17.72 19.92 39.31
N GLN A 36 -18.72 19.48 38.55
CA GLN A 36 -19.39 20.08 37.39
C GLN A 36 -19.17 21.59 37.16
N LYS A 37 -18.66 21.92 35.97
CA LYS A 37 -19.02 23.13 35.23
C LYS A 37 -19.51 22.73 33.84
N GLU A 38 -20.73 23.13 33.51
CA GLU A 38 -21.29 23.06 32.17
C GLU A 38 -20.46 23.95 31.24
N GLU A 39 -19.64 23.34 30.38
CA GLU A 39 -19.05 24.05 29.25
C GLU A 39 -19.96 23.95 28.03
N ARG A 40 -20.39 25.15 27.61
CA ARG A 40 -21.26 25.44 26.48
C ARG A 40 -20.51 25.10 25.18
N SER A 41 -21.07 24.16 24.41
CA SER A 41 -20.54 23.75 23.10
C SER A 41 -20.43 24.94 22.13
N GLY A 42 -19.21 25.26 21.69
CA GLY A 42 -18.98 26.15 20.55
C GLY A 42 -19.41 25.49 19.22
N PRO A 43 -19.71 26.27 18.18
CA PRO A 43 -20.18 25.73 16.91
C PRO A 43 -19.03 25.00 16.20
N GLY A 44 -19.18 23.69 15.99
CA GLY A 44 -18.23 22.89 15.24
C GLY A 44 -18.02 23.44 13.83
N ARG A 45 -16.76 23.49 13.38
CA ARG A 45 -16.40 23.84 12.01
C ARG A 45 -17.07 22.85 11.05
N LYS A 46 -17.94 23.35 10.17
CA LYS A 46 -18.54 22.56 9.09
C LYS A 46 -17.43 22.02 8.19
N GLY A 47 -17.23 20.71 8.17
CA GLY A 47 -16.40 20.03 7.16
C GLY A 47 -15.26 19.14 7.67
N GLU A 48 -15.00 19.08 8.98
CA GLU A 48 -13.99 18.14 9.52
C GLU A 48 -14.58 16.73 9.71
N PRO A 49 -13.85 15.66 9.35
CA PRO A 49 -14.29 14.28 9.57
C PRO A 49 -14.51 14.03 11.06
N GLN A 50 -15.63 13.40 11.41
CA GLN A 50 -15.86 13.04 12.81
C GLN A 50 -14.95 11.87 13.21
N PRO A 51 -14.33 11.92 14.40
CA PRO A 51 -13.57 10.79 14.88
C PRO A 51 -14.44 9.53 15.01
N LEU A 52 -13.84 8.35 14.80
CA LEU A 52 -14.55 7.09 14.97
C LEU A 52 -15.06 6.90 16.42
N GLU A 53 -14.25 7.34 17.40
CA GLU A 53 -14.58 7.39 18.82
C GLU A 53 -14.21 8.76 19.41
N THR A 54 -15.11 9.33 20.22
CA THR A 54 -14.80 10.43 21.14
C THR A 54 -15.57 10.25 22.44
N PRO A 55 -14.90 10.14 23.60
CA PRO A 55 -15.60 10.12 24.89
C PRO A 55 -16.18 11.50 25.27
N TYR A 56 -15.70 12.58 24.64
CA TYR A 56 -16.03 13.96 25.01
C TYR A 56 -17.10 14.62 24.11
N GLN A 57 -17.31 14.10 22.90
CA GLN A 57 -18.24 14.71 21.94
C GLN A 57 -19.50 13.84 21.82
N LYS A 58 -20.65 14.42 22.16
CA LYS A 58 -21.95 13.78 21.90
C LYS A 58 -22.18 13.75 20.38
N GLU A 59 -22.58 12.58 19.86
CA GLU A 59 -22.97 12.40 18.46
C GLU A 59 -24.09 13.40 18.07
N SER A 60 -24.17 13.74 16.78
CA SER A 60 -24.98 14.86 16.32
C SER A 60 -26.43 14.77 16.78
N SER A 61 -26.92 15.85 17.39
CA SER A 61 -28.25 15.99 17.98
C SER A 61 -29.38 16.18 16.96
N ASP A 62 -29.18 15.81 15.70
CA ASP A 62 -30.14 16.13 14.63
C ASP A 62 -31.45 15.34 14.80
N PHE A 63 -31.43 14.26 15.60
CA PHE A 63 -32.61 13.66 16.21
C PHE A 63 -32.31 13.24 17.65
N ALA A 64 -32.87 13.95 18.63
CA ALA A 64 -32.95 13.42 19.99
C ALA A 64 -33.84 12.16 19.99
N PRO A 65 -33.35 10.98 20.43
CA PRO A 65 -34.22 9.82 20.58
C PRO A 65 -35.27 10.17 21.65
N LYS A 66 -36.53 10.33 21.23
CA LYS A 66 -37.66 10.40 22.16
C LYS A 66 -37.87 9.00 22.74
N ILE A 67 -37.09 8.65 23.76
CA ILE A 67 -37.35 7.48 24.58
C ILE A 67 -38.65 7.76 25.36
N LYS A 68 -39.79 7.36 24.81
CA LYS A 68 -41.02 7.24 25.59
C LYS A 68 -40.92 5.91 26.34
N ILE A 69 -40.41 5.97 27.57
CA ILE A 69 -40.51 4.86 28.52
C ILE A 69 -42.00 4.71 28.82
N ASN A 70 -42.64 3.64 28.34
CA ASN A 70 -43.98 3.31 28.78
C ASN A 70 -43.85 2.65 30.17
N LEU A 71 -44.07 3.44 31.23
CA LEU A 71 -43.92 3.03 32.63
C LEU A 71 -45.04 2.10 33.13
N ASN A 72 -45.97 1.65 32.28
CA ASN A 72 -47.07 0.78 32.68
C ASN A 72 -46.78 -0.69 32.34
N TYR A 73 -45.89 -1.32 33.09
CA TYR A 73 -45.84 -2.79 33.17
C TYR A 73 -46.56 -3.23 34.45
N ARG A 74 -47.85 -3.58 34.33
CA ARG A 74 -48.58 -4.38 35.34
C ARG A 74 -48.86 -5.77 34.75
N PRO A 75 -48.61 -6.86 35.49
CA PRO A 75 -48.79 -8.20 34.96
C PRO A 75 -50.28 -8.57 35.01
N GLY A 76 -50.81 -9.03 33.88
CA GLY A 76 -52.10 -9.73 33.76
C GLY A 76 -53.25 -8.90 33.19
N LEU A 77 -53.44 -8.96 31.87
CA LEU A 77 -54.77 -9.12 31.26
C LEU A 77 -54.63 -9.47 29.76
N LEU A 78 -55.35 -10.49 29.34
CA LEU A 78 -55.47 -10.96 27.96
C LEU A 78 -56.24 -9.95 27.08
N CYS A 79 -55.85 -9.92 25.80
CA CYS A 79 -56.65 -9.59 24.61
C CYS A 79 -57.04 -8.12 24.36
N ALA A 80 -56.41 -7.49 23.36
CA ALA A 80 -57.10 -6.69 22.33
C ALA A 80 -56.20 -6.52 21.10
N LYS A 81 -56.82 -6.66 19.93
CA LYS A 81 -56.21 -6.77 18.59
C LYS A 81 -55.69 -5.44 18.05
N HIS A 82 -54.62 -5.54 17.25
CA HIS A 82 -54.17 -4.69 16.14
C HIS A 82 -54.39 -3.17 16.22
N THR A 83 -53.28 -2.42 16.28
CA THR A 83 -52.71 -1.64 15.16
C THR A 83 -51.64 -0.72 15.76
N HIS A 84 -50.35 -1.01 15.57
CA HIS A 84 -49.25 -0.05 15.46
C HIS A 84 -47.99 -0.84 15.11
N SER A 85 -47.33 -0.44 14.02
CA SER A 85 -46.00 -0.93 13.60
C SER A 85 -45.04 -0.95 14.79
N PRO A 86 -44.23 -2.00 15.00
CA PRO A 86 -43.23 -2.00 16.06
C PRO A 86 -42.14 -1.00 15.68
N PHE A 87 -42.23 0.22 16.23
CA PHE A 87 -41.12 1.16 16.26
C PHE A 87 -40.04 0.55 17.15
N ASN A 88 -38.96 0.07 16.53
CA ASN A 88 -37.83 -0.53 17.23
C ASN A 88 -36.71 0.54 17.40
N PRO A 89 -36.54 1.14 18.59
CA PRO A 89 -35.57 2.24 18.79
C PRO A 89 -34.10 1.79 18.79
N LEU A 90 -33.83 0.47 18.80
CA LEU A 90 -32.49 -0.13 18.82
C LEU A 90 -31.84 -0.27 17.43
N SER A 91 -32.59 -0.02 16.36
CA SER A 91 -32.13 -0.27 14.98
C SER A 91 -31.84 1.01 14.19
N LEU A 92 -31.84 2.20 14.81
CA LEU A 92 -31.49 3.42 14.07
C LEU A 92 -29.98 3.62 14.03
N PRO A 93 -29.34 3.48 12.86
CA PRO A 93 -27.97 3.93 12.72
C PRO A 93 -27.90 5.44 12.93
N ASP A 94 -26.77 5.93 13.45
CA ASP A 94 -26.52 7.37 13.58
C ASP A 94 -26.75 8.07 12.22
N ALA A 95 -27.53 9.15 12.23
CA ALA A 95 -28.07 9.76 11.02
C ALA A 95 -26.99 10.34 10.09
N LYS A 96 -25.80 10.67 10.64
CA LYS A 96 -24.66 11.18 9.87
C LYS A 96 -23.67 10.11 9.46
N THR A 97 -23.30 9.23 10.40
CA THR A 97 -22.20 8.28 10.18
C THR A 97 -22.66 6.89 9.74
N GLY A 98 -23.93 6.55 10.00
CA GLY A 98 -24.46 5.21 9.78
C GLY A 98 -24.06 4.19 10.85
N LYS A 99 -23.42 4.61 11.96
CA LYS A 99 -22.93 3.73 13.02
C LYS A 99 -24.08 3.06 13.76
N THR A 100 -23.98 1.75 13.98
CA THR A 100 -24.99 0.99 14.74
C THR A 100 -24.63 0.90 16.23
N CYS A 101 -25.63 0.56 17.06
CA CYS A 101 -25.41 0.27 18.48
C CYS A 101 -24.36 -0.84 18.69
N LEU A 102 -24.30 -1.82 17.78
CA LEU A 102 -23.32 -2.90 17.79
C LEU A 102 -21.88 -2.37 17.58
N MET A 103 -21.68 -1.49 16.59
CA MET A 103 -20.37 -0.86 16.37
C MET A 103 -19.92 -0.10 17.61
N LYS A 104 -20.82 0.65 18.25
CA LYS A 104 -20.51 1.40 19.48
C LYS A 104 -20.13 0.49 20.66
N ALA A 105 -20.79 -0.65 20.79
CA ALA A 105 -20.47 -1.64 21.81
C ALA A 105 -19.08 -2.28 21.58
N LEU A 106 -18.70 -2.52 20.32
CA LEU A 106 -17.39 -3.04 19.92
C LEU A 106 -16.25 -2.01 20.02
N LEU A 107 -16.56 -0.74 19.87
CA LEU A 107 -15.60 0.35 20.10
C LEU A 107 -15.21 0.43 21.59
N ASN A 108 -16.17 0.20 22.49
CA ASN A 108 -16.01 0.27 23.94
C ASN A 108 -15.89 -1.12 24.61
N LEU A 109 -14.85 -1.88 24.28
CA LEU A 109 -14.55 -3.16 24.95
C LEU A 109 -13.81 -2.93 26.27
N LYS A 110 -14.21 -3.65 27.32
CA LYS A 110 -13.46 -3.73 28.59
C LYS A 110 -12.77 -5.09 28.65
N ASN A 111 -11.44 -5.10 28.70
CA ASN A 111 -10.64 -6.34 28.66
C ASN A 111 -10.98 -7.26 27.47
N GLY A 112 -11.30 -6.67 26.31
CA GLY A 112 -11.64 -7.41 25.09
C GLY A 112 -13.06 -7.99 25.03
N ARG A 113 -13.90 -7.77 26.06
CA ARG A 113 -15.29 -8.23 26.12
C ARG A 113 -16.28 -7.09 26.36
N ASN A 114 -17.52 -7.32 25.95
CA ASN A 114 -18.66 -6.50 26.32
C ASN A 114 -19.92 -7.37 26.32
N ASP A 115 -20.49 -7.58 27.51
CA ASP A 115 -21.64 -8.46 27.74
C ASP A 115 -22.92 -7.98 27.03
N THR A 116 -22.94 -6.72 26.58
CA THR A 116 -24.07 -6.17 25.81
C THR A 116 -24.11 -6.67 24.37
N ILE A 117 -22.98 -7.10 23.80
CA ILE A 117 -22.89 -7.53 22.39
C ILE A 117 -23.73 -8.80 22.14
N PRO A 118 -23.60 -9.90 22.91
CA PRO A 118 -24.44 -11.08 22.73
C PRO A 118 -25.93 -10.78 22.84
N VAL A 119 -26.32 -9.93 23.80
CA VAL A 119 -27.72 -9.54 24.01
C VAL A 119 -28.28 -8.75 22.82
N LEU A 120 -27.48 -7.85 22.24
CA LEU A 120 -27.87 -7.09 21.05
C LEU A 120 -28.09 -8.00 19.83
N LEU A 121 -27.26 -9.03 19.67
CA LEU A 121 -27.41 -10.01 18.58
C LEU A 121 -28.63 -10.92 18.80
N GLU A 122 -28.90 -11.32 20.05
CA GLU A 122 -30.10 -12.12 20.38
C GLU A 122 -31.39 -11.34 20.09
N ILE A 123 -31.41 -10.03 20.38
CA ILE A 123 -32.54 -9.16 20.04
C ILE A 123 -32.70 -9.04 18.51
N ASP A 124 -31.60 -8.92 17.77
CA ASP A 124 -31.63 -8.87 16.30
C ASP A 124 -32.18 -10.16 15.70
N GLN A 125 -31.76 -11.32 16.20
CA GLN A 125 -32.29 -12.63 15.79
C GLN A 125 -33.80 -12.75 16.08
N LYS A 126 -34.26 -12.32 17.26
CA LYS A 126 -35.69 -12.37 17.63
C LYS A 126 -36.55 -11.42 16.80
N THR A 127 -35.98 -10.31 16.34
CA THR A 127 -36.70 -9.30 15.56
C THR A 127 -36.74 -9.61 14.05
N GLN A 128 -35.99 -10.61 13.58
CA GLN A 128 -35.94 -11.07 12.18
C GLN A 128 -35.83 -9.91 11.17
N ASN A 129 -34.87 -9.01 11.41
CA ASN A 129 -34.65 -7.89 10.49
C ASN A 129 -34.24 -8.41 9.09
N PRO A 130 -34.74 -7.78 8.00
CA PRO A 130 -34.41 -8.18 6.63
C PRO A 130 -32.94 -7.96 6.26
N ARG A 131 -32.23 -7.12 7.05
CA ARG A 131 -30.78 -6.95 6.99
C ARG A 131 -30.23 -7.22 8.40
N PRO A 132 -29.37 -8.24 8.59
CA PRO A 132 -28.77 -8.52 9.89
C PRO A 132 -28.02 -7.29 10.41
N LEU A 133 -28.18 -6.97 11.69
CA LEU A 133 -27.51 -5.84 12.34
C LEU A 133 -25.98 -5.93 12.21
N VAL A 134 -25.47 -7.16 12.14
CA VAL A 134 -24.06 -7.51 11.99
C VAL A 134 -23.47 -6.99 10.66
N ASN A 135 -24.27 -6.96 9.61
CA ASN A 135 -23.84 -6.63 8.25
C ASN A 135 -24.14 -5.19 7.85
N VAL A 136 -24.67 -4.40 8.79
CA VAL A 136 -24.86 -2.97 8.56
C VAL A 136 -23.49 -2.31 8.47
N SER A 137 -23.26 -1.56 7.40
CA SER A 137 -22.02 -0.83 7.16
C SER A 137 -22.18 0.67 7.39
N CYS A 138 -21.11 1.33 7.82
CA CYS A 138 -21.05 2.79 7.89
C CYS A 138 -21.35 3.42 6.52
N SER A 139 -22.17 4.48 6.54
CA SER A 139 -22.65 5.17 5.32
C SER A 139 -21.90 6.47 5.04
N ASP A 140 -21.12 6.96 6.01
CA ASP A 140 -20.27 8.16 5.89
C ASP A 140 -19.30 8.05 4.70
N CYS A 141 -18.94 9.16 4.05
CA CYS A 141 -17.91 9.18 3.01
C CYS A 141 -16.52 8.76 3.55
N PHE A 142 -16.22 9.05 4.81
CA PHE A 142 -14.91 8.80 5.40
C PHE A 142 -14.72 7.33 5.83
N TYR A 143 -15.73 6.72 6.47
CA TYR A 143 -15.71 5.33 6.95
C TYR A 143 -16.57 4.36 6.13
N ARG A 144 -16.93 4.74 4.90
CA ARG A 144 -17.86 4.00 4.05
C ARG A 144 -17.55 2.51 3.98
N GLY A 145 -18.57 1.69 4.22
CA GLY A 145 -18.46 0.23 4.09
C GLY A 145 -17.84 -0.49 5.29
N GLN A 146 -17.36 0.23 6.31
CA GLN A 146 -16.87 -0.39 7.55
C GLN A 146 -18.01 -1.11 8.29
N THR A 147 -17.80 -2.37 8.66
CA THR A 147 -18.76 -3.21 9.41
C THR A 147 -18.29 -3.47 10.84
N ALA A 148 -19.18 -4.03 11.68
CA ALA A 148 -18.83 -4.47 13.03
C ALA A 148 -17.63 -5.44 13.06
N LEU A 149 -17.51 -6.31 12.04
CA LEU A 149 -16.40 -7.24 11.91
C LEU A 149 -15.04 -6.54 11.76
N HIS A 150 -15.00 -5.39 11.06
CA HIS A 150 -13.77 -4.60 10.90
C HIS A 150 -13.26 -4.09 12.24
N ILE A 151 -14.17 -3.56 13.07
CA ILE A 151 -13.86 -3.02 14.38
C ILE A 151 -13.38 -4.12 15.34
N ALA A 152 -14.03 -5.29 15.32
CA ALA A 152 -13.63 -6.41 16.17
C ALA A 152 -12.20 -6.90 15.88
N ILE A 153 -11.80 -6.92 14.61
CA ILE A 153 -10.45 -7.29 14.17
C ILE A 153 -9.44 -6.20 14.55
N GLU A 154 -9.78 -4.93 14.37
CA GLU A 154 -8.95 -3.79 14.79
C GLU A 154 -8.65 -3.83 16.29
N LYS A 155 -9.65 -4.19 17.12
CA LYS A 155 -9.49 -4.35 18.57
C LYS A 155 -8.80 -5.67 18.98
N ARG A 156 -8.38 -6.50 18.01
CA ARG A 156 -7.69 -7.78 18.22
C ARG A 156 -8.44 -8.77 19.12
N SER A 157 -9.79 -8.70 19.16
CA SER A 157 -10.61 -9.58 20.01
C SER A 157 -11.11 -10.79 19.23
N LEU A 158 -10.37 -11.90 19.30
CA LEU A 158 -10.74 -13.15 18.62
C LEU A 158 -12.11 -13.70 19.08
N GLU A 159 -12.44 -13.53 20.36
CA GLU A 159 -13.74 -13.95 20.91
C GLU A 159 -14.90 -13.22 20.21
N MET A 160 -14.78 -11.90 20.01
CA MET A 160 -15.80 -11.10 19.34
C MET A 160 -15.87 -11.43 17.84
N VAL A 161 -14.74 -11.69 17.19
CA VAL A 161 -14.72 -12.11 15.78
C VAL A 161 -15.47 -13.43 15.58
N LYS A 162 -15.21 -14.44 16.42
CA LYS A 162 -15.93 -15.73 16.35
C LYS A 162 -17.43 -15.55 16.54
N LEU A 163 -17.81 -14.77 17.56
CA LEU A 163 -19.21 -14.51 17.87
C LEU A 163 -19.92 -13.77 16.73
N LEU A 164 -19.29 -12.80 16.09
CA LEU A 164 -19.87 -12.11 14.93
C LEU A 164 -20.04 -13.04 13.72
N VAL A 165 -19.04 -13.88 13.43
CA VAL A 165 -19.08 -14.85 12.32
C VAL A 165 -20.17 -15.91 12.53
N GLU A 166 -20.29 -16.45 13.75
CA GLU A 166 -21.36 -17.39 14.11
C GLU A 166 -22.76 -16.79 13.94
N ASN A 167 -22.88 -15.46 14.08
CA ASN A 167 -24.12 -14.70 13.87
C ASN A 167 -24.31 -14.21 12.42
N GLY A 168 -23.58 -14.77 11.45
CA GLY A 168 -23.78 -14.48 10.03
C GLY A 168 -23.13 -13.17 9.55
N ALA A 169 -22.04 -12.74 10.20
CA ALA A 169 -21.22 -11.65 9.68
C ALA A 169 -20.70 -11.95 8.28
N ASP A 170 -20.93 -11.03 7.35
CA ASP A 170 -20.36 -11.07 6.01
C ASP A 170 -18.85 -10.79 6.09
N VAL A 171 -18.08 -11.83 5.83
CA VAL A 171 -16.61 -11.79 5.77
C VAL A 171 -16.09 -11.04 4.54
N HIS A 172 -16.91 -10.90 3.50
CA HIS A 172 -16.56 -10.24 2.25
C HIS A 172 -16.93 -8.76 2.22
N ALA A 173 -17.43 -8.21 3.33
CA ALA A 173 -17.76 -6.80 3.43
C ALA A 173 -16.53 -5.91 3.14
N ARG A 174 -16.75 -4.84 2.36
CA ARG A 174 -15.70 -3.94 1.88
C ARG A 174 -15.76 -2.56 2.52
N ALA A 175 -14.75 -2.20 3.31
CA ALA A 175 -14.45 -0.86 3.78
C ALA A 175 -13.67 -0.06 2.73
N HIS A 176 -14.36 0.82 2.00
CA HIS A 176 -13.83 1.61 0.87
C HIS A 176 -13.99 3.12 1.09
N GLY A 177 -14.25 3.54 2.32
CA GLY A 177 -14.27 4.95 2.72
C GLY A 177 -12.93 5.66 2.47
N GLU A 178 -12.97 6.98 2.42
CA GLU A 178 -11.77 7.78 2.15
C GLU A 178 -10.62 7.53 3.13
N PHE A 179 -10.92 7.15 4.38
CA PHE A 179 -9.93 6.79 5.39
C PHE A 179 -9.14 5.53 5.01
N PHE A 180 -9.81 4.58 4.35
CA PHE A 180 -9.24 3.29 3.97
C PHE A 180 -8.51 3.33 2.63
N ARG A 181 -8.49 4.48 1.95
CA ARG A 181 -7.81 4.67 0.66
C ARG A 181 -6.44 5.30 0.87
N LYS A 182 -5.44 4.79 0.15
CA LYS A 182 -4.12 5.42 0.15
C LYS A 182 -4.20 6.81 -0.47
N LYS A 183 -3.74 7.83 0.26
CA LYS A 183 -3.58 9.21 -0.21
C LYS A 183 -2.11 9.61 -0.16
N LYS A 184 -1.71 10.60 -0.97
CA LYS A 184 -0.34 11.18 -0.88
C LYS A 184 -0.19 12.07 0.35
N GLU A 185 -1.29 12.70 0.79
CA GLU A 185 -1.34 13.63 1.92
C GLU A 185 -2.61 13.41 2.75
N GLY A 186 -2.53 13.63 4.07
CA GLY A 186 -3.61 13.43 5.03
C GLY A 186 -3.47 12.17 5.88
N VAL A 187 -4.37 12.01 6.86
CA VAL A 187 -4.44 10.82 7.73
C VAL A 187 -5.26 9.74 7.02
N TYR A 188 -4.65 8.59 6.76
CA TYR A 188 -5.31 7.42 6.17
C TYR A 188 -4.67 6.13 6.69
N PHE A 189 -5.40 5.02 6.63
CA PHE A 189 -4.91 3.70 6.99
C PHE A 189 -5.39 2.68 5.95
N TYR A 190 -4.48 2.22 5.10
CA TYR A 190 -4.78 1.28 4.01
C TYR A 190 -4.43 -0.15 4.44
N PHE A 191 -5.42 -1.04 4.55
CA PHE A 191 -5.20 -2.47 4.82
C PHE A 191 -5.73 -3.41 3.73
N GLY A 192 -6.14 -2.86 2.57
CA GLY A 192 -6.94 -3.59 1.58
C GLY A 192 -8.41 -3.59 1.97
N GLU A 193 -9.30 -3.18 1.07
CA GLU A 193 -10.68 -2.77 1.40
C GLU A 193 -11.55 -3.89 1.98
N SER A 194 -11.13 -5.16 2.01
CA SER A 194 -11.85 -6.27 2.64
C SER A 194 -10.96 -7.06 3.59
N LEU A 195 -11.45 -7.30 4.82
CA LEU A 195 -10.76 -8.05 5.89
C LEU A 195 -10.34 -9.46 5.47
N TRP A 196 -11.13 -10.10 4.60
CA TRP A 196 -10.90 -11.44 4.09
C TRP A 196 -10.77 -11.47 2.57
N ASN A 197 -9.88 -10.65 1.99
CA ASN A 197 -9.39 -10.94 0.63
C ASN A 197 -8.52 -12.24 0.58
N MET A 198 -8.74 -13.13 1.55
CA MET A 198 -7.82 -14.12 2.04
C MET A 198 -8.04 -15.49 1.44
N PHE A 199 -9.24 -15.91 0.95
CA PHE A 199 -9.36 -17.34 0.58
C PHE A 199 -10.21 -17.86 -0.58
N LEU A 200 -11.24 -17.20 -1.11
CA LEU A 200 -12.02 -17.81 -2.19
C LEU A 200 -12.49 -16.76 -3.20
N TRP A 201 -12.03 -16.95 -4.45
CA TRP A 201 -12.60 -16.43 -5.70
C TRP A 201 -12.73 -14.90 -5.85
N GLY A 202 -11.67 -14.26 -6.38
CA GLY A 202 -11.86 -13.19 -7.39
C GLY A 202 -12.45 -11.85 -6.96
N PHE A 203 -12.30 -11.40 -5.71
CA PHE A 203 -12.88 -10.13 -5.25
C PHE A 203 -11.86 -9.02 -5.02
N TYR A 204 -11.35 -8.48 -6.12
CA TYR A 204 -10.57 -7.25 -6.26
C TYR A 204 -11.07 -6.07 -5.39
N CYS A 205 -10.16 -5.39 -4.68
CA CYS A 205 -10.43 -4.03 -4.17
C CYS A 205 -10.75 -3.06 -5.34
N HIS A 206 -11.15 -1.81 -5.10
CA HIS A 206 -11.31 -0.81 -6.16
C HIS A 206 -10.08 -0.67 -7.09
N ALA A 207 -8.89 -1.00 -6.59
CA ALA A 207 -7.62 -1.01 -7.34
C ALA A 207 -7.18 -2.39 -7.87
N GLY A 208 -7.96 -3.46 -7.70
CA GLY A 208 -7.53 -4.80 -8.12
C GLY A 208 -6.59 -5.50 -7.11
N ASN A 209 -6.37 -4.92 -5.94
CA ASN A 209 -5.36 -5.43 -5.02
C ASN A 209 -5.84 -6.68 -4.26
N THR A 210 -5.00 -7.70 -4.22
CA THR A 210 -5.12 -8.88 -3.35
C THR A 210 -4.52 -8.60 -1.96
N VAL A 211 -4.61 -9.55 -1.01
CA VAL A 211 -3.94 -9.41 0.31
C VAL A 211 -2.44 -9.25 0.17
N LEU A 212 -1.81 -9.97 -0.77
CA LEU A 212 -0.36 -9.86 -0.98
C LEU A 212 0.02 -8.45 -1.44
N HIS A 213 -0.77 -7.84 -2.33
CA HIS A 213 -0.58 -6.44 -2.71
C HIS A 213 -0.79 -5.51 -1.52
N ALA A 214 -1.80 -5.73 -0.69
CA ALA A 214 -2.04 -4.91 0.49
C ALA A 214 -0.88 -4.98 1.50
N LEU A 215 -0.34 -6.18 1.75
CA LEU A 215 0.83 -6.39 2.59
C LEU A 215 2.05 -5.62 2.08
N VAL A 216 2.32 -5.69 0.78
CA VAL A 216 3.42 -4.93 0.16
C VAL A 216 3.21 -3.42 0.31
N MET A 217 1.96 -2.95 0.25
CA MET A 217 1.65 -1.53 0.41
C MET A 217 1.83 -1.02 1.84
N ILE A 218 1.60 -1.87 2.84
CA ILE A 218 1.75 -1.57 4.28
C ILE A 218 3.20 -1.73 4.73
N ALA A 219 3.98 -2.58 4.06
CA ALA A 219 5.38 -2.80 4.37
C ALA A 219 6.15 -1.49 4.43
N ASP A 220 6.98 -1.32 5.44
CA ASP A 220 7.98 -0.27 5.52
C ASP A 220 9.37 -0.90 5.71
N ASP A 221 10.41 -0.06 5.70
CA ASP A 221 11.80 -0.52 5.86
C ASP A 221 12.19 -0.67 7.36
N THR A 222 11.23 -0.71 8.30
CA THR A 222 11.52 -0.98 9.73
C THR A 222 11.68 -2.48 9.97
N GLU A 223 12.57 -2.86 10.88
CA GLU A 223 12.89 -4.28 11.12
C GLU A 223 11.69 -5.08 11.66
N GLU A 224 10.95 -4.51 12.62
CA GLU A 224 9.80 -5.16 13.23
C GLU A 224 8.68 -5.41 12.21
N ASN A 225 8.33 -4.39 11.42
CA ASN A 225 7.28 -4.52 10.41
C ASN A 225 7.74 -5.45 9.27
N THR A 226 9.00 -5.36 8.85
CA THR A 226 9.57 -6.27 7.83
C THR A 226 9.44 -7.73 8.26
N LYS A 227 9.80 -8.04 9.52
CA LYS A 227 9.73 -9.41 10.05
C LYS A 227 8.29 -9.90 10.14
N PHE A 228 7.37 -9.04 10.57
CA PHE A 228 5.94 -9.32 10.61
C PHE A 228 5.33 -9.54 9.23
N VAL A 229 5.57 -8.63 8.28
CA VAL A 229 5.04 -8.73 6.91
C VAL A 229 5.61 -9.96 6.22
N SER A 230 6.91 -10.22 6.35
CA SER A 230 7.57 -11.39 5.75
C SER A 230 7.00 -12.70 6.27
N SER A 231 6.83 -12.84 7.60
CA SER A 231 6.24 -14.04 8.19
C SER A 231 4.77 -14.21 7.77
N THR A 232 4.00 -13.13 7.80
CA THR A 232 2.58 -13.13 7.41
C THR A 232 2.41 -13.48 5.93
N TYR A 233 3.28 -12.94 5.06
CA TYR A 233 3.28 -13.22 3.63
C TYR A 233 3.49 -14.71 3.35
N VAL A 234 4.47 -15.34 4.02
CA VAL A 234 4.73 -16.79 3.89
C VAL A 234 3.55 -17.62 4.42
N GLU A 235 3.00 -17.26 5.57
CA GLU A 235 1.87 -18.00 6.16
C GLU A 235 0.61 -17.93 5.29
N ILE A 236 0.34 -16.78 4.66
CA ILE A 236 -0.76 -16.64 3.70
C ILE A 236 -0.54 -17.52 2.47
N LEU A 237 0.68 -17.59 1.94
CA LEU A 237 0.98 -18.49 0.82
C LEU A 237 0.78 -19.96 1.19
N LYS A 238 1.26 -20.38 2.36
CA LYS A 238 1.06 -21.77 2.86
C LYS A 238 -0.41 -22.09 3.04
N ALA A 239 -1.17 -21.18 3.64
CA ALA A 239 -2.61 -21.33 3.80
C ALA A 239 -3.31 -21.36 2.42
N GLY A 240 -2.83 -20.57 1.45
CA GLY A 240 -3.21 -20.56 0.03
C GLY A 240 -3.27 -21.97 -0.55
N VAL A 241 -2.13 -22.65 -0.49
CA VAL A 241 -1.95 -24.01 -0.99
C VAL A 241 -2.80 -25.04 -0.24
N LYS A 242 -3.02 -24.86 1.07
CA LYS A 242 -3.88 -25.76 1.86
C LYS A 242 -5.34 -25.72 1.41
N LEU A 243 -5.82 -24.55 0.96
CA LEU A 243 -7.21 -24.34 0.60
C LEU A 243 -7.47 -24.60 -0.90
N ASP A 244 -6.57 -24.13 -1.77
CA ASP A 244 -6.60 -24.45 -3.20
C ASP A 244 -5.17 -24.68 -3.72
N PRO A 245 -4.75 -25.94 -3.93
CA PRO A 245 -3.43 -26.27 -4.46
C PRO A 245 -3.17 -25.77 -5.89
N THR A 246 -4.21 -25.44 -6.66
CA THR A 246 -4.07 -25.01 -8.06
C THR A 246 -3.90 -23.50 -8.21
N CYS A 247 -4.27 -22.74 -7.18
CA CYS A 247 -4.25 -21.29 -7.22
C CYS A 247 -2.85 -20.74 -6.91
N LYS A 248 -2.27 -20.02 -7.88
CA LYS A 248 -1.00 -19.31 -7.71
C LYS A 248 -1.24 -17.86 -7.34
N LEU A 249 -1.34 -17.60 -6.03
CA LEU A 249 -1.67 -16.27 -5.50
C LEU A 249 -0.69 -15.16 -5.94
N GLU A 250 0.57 -15.49 -6.20
CA GLU A 250 1.59 -14.52 -6.62
C GLU A 250 1.49 -14.09 -8.09
N GLU A 251 0.84 -14.89 -8.94
CA GLU A 251 0.66 -14.57 -10.37
C GLU A 251 -0.56 -13.66 -10.61
N ILE A 252 -1.41 -13.48 -9.61
CA ILE A 252 -2.59 -12.61 -9.71
C ILE A 252 -2.12 -11.16 -9.79
N VAL A 253 -2.54 -10.47 -10.85
CA VAL A 253 -2.25 -9.05 -11.08
C VAL A 253 -3.38 -8.15 -10.59
N ASN A 254 -3.03 -6.93 -10.21
CA ASN A 254 -3.98 -5.87 -9.94
C ASN A 254 -4.50 -5.20 -11.22
N TYR A 255 -5.36 -4.18 -11.11
CA TYR A 255 -5.88 -3.47 -12.29
C TYR A 255 -4.82 -2.64 -13.03
N ASP A 256 -3.68 -2.35 -12.39
CA ASP A 256 -2.52 -1.74 -13.03
C ASP A 256 -1.66 -2.80 -13.77
N GLY A 257 -2.08 -4.07 -13.79
CA GLY A 257 -1.32 -5.17 -14.40
C GLY A 257 -0.07 -5.58 -13.63
N LEU A 258 0.02 -5.25 -12.34
CA LEU A 258 1.18 -5.55 -11.49
C LEU A 258 0.87 -6.70 -10.55
N ASN A 259 1.79 -7.65 -10.46
CA ASN A 259 1.82 -8.67 -9.43
C ASN A 259 2.41 -8.10 -8.11
N PRO A 260 2.35 -8.82 -6.97
CA PRO A 260 2.86 -8.32 -5.70
C PRO A 260 4.36 -7.99 -5.73
N LEU A 261 5.16 -8.73 -6.51
CA LEU A 261 6.60 -8.51 -6.66
C LEU A 261 6.90 -7.23 -7.45
N GLN A 262 6.23 -7.03 -8.59
CA GLN A 262 6.28 -5.85 -9.44
C GLN A 262 5.78 -4.63 -8.66
N LEU A 263 4.74 -4.78 -7.84
CA LEU A 263 4.26 -3.73 -6.95
C LEU A 263 5.33 -3.37 -5.89
N ALA A 264 6.01 -4.36 -5.30
CA ALA A 264 7.10 -4.11 -4.35
C ALA A 264 8.25 -3.33 -5.00
N ALA A 265 8.61 -3.69 -6.24
CA ALA A 265 9.61 -2.96 -7.03
C ALA A 265 9.15 -1.52 -7.34
N LYS A 266 7.90 -1.34 -7.80
CA LYS A 266 7.32 -0.02 -8.13
C LYS A 266 7.16 0.87 -6.89
N THR A 267 6.95 0.30 -5.72
CA THR A 267 6.78 1.07 -4.47
C THR A 267 8.09 1.32 -3.74
N GLY A 268 9.20 0.70 -4.17
CA GLY A 268 10.51 0.91 -3.55
C GLY A 268 10.67 0.24 -2.19
N LYS A 269 9.90 -0.81 -1.89
CA LYS A 269 9.95 -1.58 -0.63
C LYS A 269 11.04 -2.66 -0.70
N VAL A 270 12.24 -2.33 -0.24
CA VAL A 270 13.45 -3.15 -0.49
C VAL A 270 13.40 -4.47 0.28
N GLU A 271 13.01 -4.43 1.55
CA GLU A 271 13.12 -5.60 2.43
C GLU A 271 12.09 -6.69 2.08
N ILE A 272 10.83 -6.32 1.81
CA ILE A 272 9.82 -7.29 1.36
C ILE A 272 10.17 -7.83 -0.04
N PHE A 273 10.69 -6.98 -0.94
CA PHE A 273 11.16 -7.40 -2.26
C PHE A 273 12.31 -8.40 -2.15
N ARG A 274 13.29 -8.14 -1.28
CA ARG A 274 14.38 -9.04 -0.96
C ARG A 274 13.85 -10.37 -0.41
N HIS A 275 12.91 -10.31 0.53
CA HIS A 275 12.32 -11.49 1.14
C HIS A 275 11.61 -12.37 0.13
N ILE A 276 10.81 -11.80 -0.77
CA ILE A 276 10.09 -12.56 -1.81
C ILE A 276 11.09 -13.28 -2.73
N ILE A 277 12.13 -12.58 -3.22
CA ILE A 277 13.09 -13.14 -4.17
C ILE A 277 13.99 -14.20 -3.54
N GLN A 278 14.46 -13.98 -2.31
CA GLN A 278 15.36 -14.88 -1.60
C GLN A 278 14.61 -15.97 -0.81
N ARG A 279 13.30 -16.11 -1.02
CA ARG A 279 12.45 -17.05 -0.29
C ARG A 279 12.83 -18.50 -0.61
N GLU A 280 13.18 -19.23 0.45
CA GLU A 280 13.44 -20.67 0.44
C GLU A 280 12.60 -21.34 1.52
N ILE A 281 11.68 -22.22 1.13
CA ILE A 281 10.80 -22.97 2.02
C ILE A 281 11.25 -24.44 2.03
N GLN A 282 11.68 -24.93 3.20
CA GLN A 282 12.20 -26.29 3.34
C GLN A 282 11.11 -27.36 3.40
N GLU A 283 9.88 -26.98 3.78
CA GLU A 283 8.76 -27.91 3.92
C GLU A 283 8.37 -28.52 2.55
N PRO A 284 8.40 -29.86 2.38
CA PRO A 284 8.08 -30.52 1.12
C PRO A 284 6.77 -30.10 0.43
N PRO A 285 5.62 -29.97 1.14
CA PRO A 285 4.37 -29.59 0.47
C PRO A 285 4.39 -28.18 -0.11
N TYR A 286 5.23 -27.28 0.42
CA TYR A 286 5.30 -25.87 0.03
C TYR A 286 6.56 -25.53 -0.76
N ARG A 287 7.39 -26.53 -1.09
CA ARG A 287 8.69 -26.32 -1.75
C ARG A 287 8.55 -25.61 -3.10
N HIS A 288 7.47 -25.86 -3.83
CA HIS A 288 7.15 -25.23 -5.12
C HIS A 288 6.90 -23.72 -5.03
N LEU A 289 6.65 -23.18 -3.84
CA LEU A 289 6.52 -21.73 -3.61
C LEU A 289 7.87 -21.03 -3.42
N SER A 290 8.97 -21.78 -3.35
CA SER A 290 10.30 -21.17 -3.18
C SER A 290 10.75 -20.51 -4.48
N ARG A 291 11.39 -19.35 -4.38
CA ARG A 291 12.03 -18.67 -5.52
C ARG A 291 13.54 -18.90 -5.55
N LYS A 292 14.13 -19.25 -4.40
CA LYS A 292 15.52 -19.65 -4.27
C LYS A 292 15.59 -21.14 -3.95
N PHE A 293 16.37 -21.88 -4.74
CA PHE A 293 16.66 -23.30 -4.51
C PHE A 293 18.15 -23.49 -4.38
N THR A 294 18.59 -24.14 -3.30
CA THR A 294 19.98 -24.60 -3.17
C THR A 294 20.16 -25.90 -3.96
N GLU A 295 20.95 -25.85 -5.04
CA GLU A 295 21.18 -27.01 -5.93
C GLU A 295 22.19 -27.97 -5.30
N TRP A 296 23.34 -27.43 -4.88
CA TRP A 296 24.36 -28.17 -4.16
C TRP A 296 25.20 -27.22 -3.31
N THR A 297 25.77 -27.77 -2.23
CA THR A 297 26.69 -27.06 -1.34
C THR A 297 27.92 -27.94 -1.09
N TYR A 298 29.10 -27.34 -1.16
CA TYR A 298 30.38 -27.96 -0.86
C TYR A 298 31.17 -27.03 0.07
N GLY A 299 31.05 -27.26 1.37
CA GLY A 299 31.64 -26.38 2.39
C GLY A 299 31.17 -24.92 2.22
N PRO A 300 32.07 -23.97 1.92
CA PRO A 300 31.70 -22.57 1.69
C PRO A 300 31.07 -22.31 0.31
N ILE A 301 31.26 -23.20 -0.66
CA ILE A 301 30.76 -23.03 -2.03
C ILE A 301 29.31 -23.48 -2.07
N HIS A 302 28.42 -22.60 -2.50
CA HIS A 302 27.00 -22.88 -2.64
C HIS A 302 26.52 -22.42 -4.01
N VAL A 303 25.76 -23.28 -4.69
CA VAL A 303 25.05 -22.92 -5.93
C VAL A 303 23.57 -22.80 -5.62
N SER A 304 23.03 -21.63 -5.91
CA SER A 304 21.62 -21.31 -5.74
C SER A 304 21.00 -20.99 -7.09
N LEU A 305 19.87 -21.61 -7.38
CA LEU A 305 19.01 -21.34 -8.52
C LEU A 305 17.94 -20.34 -8.10
N TYR A 306 17.79 -19.28 -8.88
CA TYR A 306 16.77 -18.26 -8.68
C TYR A 306 15.73 -18.35 -9.79
N ASP A 307 14.45 -18.30 -9.41
CA ASP A 307 13.36 -18.15 -10.37
C ASP A 307 13.37 -16.74 -10.98
N LEU A 308 13.36 -16.68 -12.30
CA LEU A 308 13.42 -15.45 -13.09
C LEU A 308 12.03 -14.97 -13.55
N SER A 309 10.96 -15.69 -13.21
CA SER A 309 9.58 -15.30 -13.49
C SER A 309 9.30 -13.87 -13.01
N SER A 310 8.74 -13.02 -13.87
CA SER A 310 8.52 -11.57 -13.67
C SER A 310 9.74 -10.68 -13.42
N LEU A 311 10.95 -11.26 -13.30
CA LEU A 311 12.20 -10.50 -13.17
C LEU A 311 12.82 -10.20 -14.54
N ASP A 312 12.77 -11.16 -15.45
CA ASP A 312 13.45 -11.07 -16.74
C ASP A 312 12.73 -10.11 -17.70
N SER A 313 13.51 -9.45 -18.57
CA SER A 313 13.05 -8.45 -19.55
C SER A 313 12.27 -9.04 -20.74
N PHE A 314 11.93 -10.33 -20.67
CA PHE A 314 11.10 -11.00 -21.68
C PHE A 314 9.61 -10.76 -21.44
N GLU A 315 9.20 -10.62 -20.17
CA GLU A 315 7.82 -10.34 -19.79
C GLU A 315 7.53 -8.84 -19.87
N GLU A 316 6.31 -8.49 -20.29
CA GLU A 316 5.83 -7.11 -20.24
C GLU A 316 5.74 -6.63 -18.78
N ASN A 317 6.12 -5.38 -18.51
CA ASN A 317 6.19 -4.83 -17.15
C ASN A 317 7.11 -5.63 -16.22
N SER A 318 8.21 -6.19 -16.76
CA SER A 318 9.21 -6.89 -15.95
C SER A 318 9.72 -6.00 -14.80
N VAL A 319 10.16 -6.62 -13.71
CA VAL A 319 10.75 -5.88 -12.59
C VAL A 319 11.96 -5.05 -13.05
N LEU A 320 12.76 -5.55 -14.00
CA LEU A 320 13.87 -4.79 -14.58
C LEU A 320 13.40 -3.54 -15.33
N GLU A 321 12.32 -3.65 -16.12
CA GLU A 321 11.73 -2.54 -16.85
C GLU A 321 11.14 -1.50 -15.88
N ILE A 322 10.38 -1.95 -14.87
CA ILE A 322 9.82 -1.09 -13.83
C ILE A 322 10.94 -0.33 -13.12
N LEU A 323 12.02 -0.99 -12.71
CA LEU A 323 13.14 -0.35 -12.00
C LEU A 323 13.92 0.62 -12.90
N ALA A 324 14.00 0.34 -14.20
CA ALA A 324 14.71 1.18 -15.16
C ALA A 324 13.91 2.47 -15.48
N TYR A 325 12.62 2.34 -15.79
CA TYR A 325 11.79 3.45 -16.28
C TYR A 325 10.97 4.17 -15.22
N SER A 326 10.70 3.56 -14.06
CA SER A 326 9.96 4.24 -13.00
C SER A 326 10.87 5.26 -12.30
N SER A 327 10.63 6.55 -12.55
CA SER A 327 11.37 7.66 -11.93
C SER A 327 11.07 7.83 -10.44
N ASP A 328 9.86 7.42 -10.04
CA ASP A 328 9.27 7.82 -8.75
C ASP A 328 9.56 6.84 -7.61
N THR A 329 10.30 5.77 -7.87
CA THR A 329 10.53 4.69 -6.89
C THR A 329 11.62 5.07 -5.89
N PRO A 330 11.33 5.14 -4.58
CA PRO A 330 12.37 5.34 -3.58
C PRO A 330 13.30 4.12 -3.52
N ASN A 331 14.56 4.32 -3.11
CA ASN A 331 15.53 3.24 -2.86
C ASN A 331 15.82 2.26 -4.02
N ARG A 332 15.49 2.59 -5.28
CA ARG A 332 15.66 1.70 -6.45
C ARG A 332 17.05 1.11 -6.60
N TYR A 333 18.08 1.91 -6.30
CA TYR A 333 19.48 1.50 -6.43
C TYR A 333 19.82 0.35 -5.48
N LYS A 334 19.17 0.29 -4.30
CA LYS A 334 19.35 -0.82 -3.34
C LYS A 334 18.75 -2.11 -3.88
N MET A 335 17.65 -2.03 -4.64
CA MET A 335 16.99 -3.19 -5.23
C MET A 335 17.83 -3.83 -6.35
N VAL A 336 18.44 -3.01 -7.20
CA VAL A 336 19.29 -3.50 -8.31
C VAL A 336 20.53 -4.24 -7.80
N VAL A 337 21.04 -3.87 -6.62
CA VAL A 337 22.22 -4.49 -6.00
C VAL A 337 21.93 -5.88 -5.43
N LEU A 338 20.66 -6.28 -5.29
CA LEU A 338 20.29 -7.61 -4.82
C LEU A 338 20.84 -8.70 -5.75
N GLU A 339 21.28 -9.81 -5.15
CA GLU A 339 22.08 -10.84 -5.81
C GLU A 339 21.57 -11.32 -7.18
N PRO A 340 20.31 -11.76 -7.34
CA PRO A 340 19.87 -12.29 -8.64
C PRO A 340 19.83 -11.22 -9.72
N LEU A 341 19.39 -9.99 -9.39
CA LEU A 341 19.34 -8.90 -10.34
C LEU A 341 20.75 -8.42 -10.74
N ASN A 342 21.63 -8.27 -9.76
CA ASN A 342 23.01 -7.85 -9.98
C ASN A 342 23.75 -8.86 -10.88
N LYS A 343 23.63 -10.16 -10.58
CA LYS A 343 24.24 -11.21 -11.39
C LYS A 343 23.61 -11.33 -12.78
N LEU A 344 22.29 -11.21 -12.89
CA LEU A 344 21.58 -11.25 -14.17
C LEU A 344 22.00 -10.07 -15.07
N LEU A 345 22.05 -8.85 -14.55
CA LEU A 345 22.49 -7.67 -15.28
C LEU A 345 23.96 -7.78 -15.71
N GLN A 346 24.82 -8.28 -14.83
CA GLN A 346 26.23 -8.53 -15.14
C GLN A 346 26.37 -9.53 -16.30
N GLN A 347 25.64 -10.64 -16.26
CA GLN A 347 25.68 -11.64 -17.34
C GLN A 347 25.14 -11.08 -18.67
N LYS A 348 24.05 -10.30 -18.64
CA LYS A 348 23.51 -9.62 -19.82
C LYS A 348 24.52 -8.62 -20.41
N TRP A 349 25.20 -7.87 -19.54
CA TRP A 349 26.26 -6.95 -19.93
C TRP A 349 27.42 -7.67 -20.63
N GLU A 350 27.97 -8.72 -20.02
CA GLU A 350 29.10 -9.46 -20.57
C GLU A 350 28.77 -10.18 -21.88
N THR A 351 27.53 -10.68 -22.02
CA THR A 351 27.14 -11.49 -23.18
C THR A 351 26.87 -10.65 -24.43
N PHE A 352 26.01 -9.63 -24.32
CA PHE A 352 25.52 -8.88 -25.48
C PHE A 352 25.71 -7.36 -25.35
N ALA A 353 25.41 -6.79 -24.17
CA ALA A 353 25.28 -5.34 -24.05
C ALA A 353 26.63 -4.64 -24.16
N SER A 354 27.71 -5.22 -23.61
CA SER A 354 29.07 -4.68 -23.75
C SER A 354 29.51 -4.60 -25.22
N LYS A 355 29.32 -5.66 -26.01
CA LYS A 355 29.69 -5.69 -27.43
C LYS A 355 28.92 -4.65 -28.23
N ARG A 356 27.60 -4.56 -28.02
CA ARG A 356 26.74 -3.56 -28.70
C ARG A 356 27.10 -2.14 -28.26
N PHE A 357 27.39 -1.94 -26.98
CA PHE A 357 27.80 -0.66 -26.42
C PHE A 357 29.12 -0.19 -27.02
N TYR A 358 30.17 -1.02 -27.05
CA TYR A 358 31.46 -0.64 -27.62
C TYR A 358 31.37 -0.38 -29.13
N PHE A 359 30.57 -1.16 -29.87
CA PHE A 359 30.31 -0.89 -31.28
C PHE A 359 29.61 0.47 -31.47
N SER A 360 28.52 0.72 -30.72
CA SER A 360 27.80 2.00 -30.77
C SER A 360 28.69 3.17 -30.35
N PHE A 361 29.51 3.00 -29.33
CA PHE A 361 30.46 4.00 -28.84
C PHE A 361 31.52 4.31 -29.90
N ALA A 362 32.06 3.29 -30.58
CA ALA A 362 33.02 3.47 -31.67
C ALA A 362 32.40 4.21 -32.87
N CYS A 363 31.16 3.88 -33.26
CA CYS A 363 30.42 4.59 -34.30
C CYS A 363 30.15 6.06 -33.93
N TYR A 364 29.80 6.33 -32.67
CA TYR A 364 29.59 7.70 -32.21
C TYR A 364 30.92 8.48 -32.12
N LEU A 365 32.00 7.84 -31.67
CA LEU A 365 33.32 8.45 -31.62
C LEU A 365 33.81 8.81 -33.03
N SER A 366 33.64 7.93 -34.01
CA SER A 366 34.02 8.23 -35.40
C SER A 366 33.18 9.36 -35.99
N PHE A 367 31.87 9.40 -35.69
CA PHE A 367 31.00 10.53 -36.04
C PHE A 367 31.50 11.85 -35.45
N MET A 368 31.87 11.88 -34.17
CA MET A 368 32.41 13.07 -33.51
C MET A 368 33.76 13.52 -34.08
N ILE A 369 34.62 12.58 -34.47
CA ILE A 369 35.90 12.89 -35.14
C ILE A 369 35.64 13.55 -36.50
N ILE A 370 34.73 13.00 -37.31
CA ILE A 370 34.35 13.57 -38.62
C ILE A 370 33.76 14.97 -38.43
N PHE A 371 32.85 15.14 -37.48
CA PHE A 371 32.25 16.43 -37.16
C PHE A 371 33.30 17.48 -36.77
N THR A 372 34.23 17.11 -35.88
CA THR A 372 35.29 17.99 -35.41
C THR A 372 36.26 18.37 -36.55
N ALA A 373 36.62 17.40 -37.40
CA ALA A 373 37.48 17.66 -38.55
C ALA A 373 36.83 18.65 -39.53
N ILE A 374 35.54 18.46 -39.86
CA ILE A 374 34.82 19.37 -40.77
C ILE A 374 34.70 20.78 -40.19
N ALA A 375 34.39 20.90 -38.91
CA ALA A 375 34.31 22.19 -38.24
C ALA A 375 35.68 22.91 -38.20
N TYR A 376 36.77 22.16 -37.98
CA TYR A 376 38.12 22.72 -37.94
C TYR A 376 38.61 23.19 -39.32
N TYR A 377 38.39 22.37 -40.36
CA TYR A 377 38.78 22.71 -41.73
C TYR A 377 37.80 23.67 -42.43
N GLN A 378 36.73 24.11 -41.76
CA GLN A 378 35.79 25.05 -42.31
C GLN A 378 36.50 26.40 -42.52
N PRO A 379 36.68 26.86 -43.77
CA PRO A 379 37.37 28.11 -44.03
C PRO A 379 36.52 29.28 -43.53
N LEU A 380 37.13 30.18 -42.75
CA LEU A 380 36.56 31.44 -42.26
C LEU A 380 36.35 32.44 -43.41
N ARG A 381 35.55 32.10 -44.43
CA ARG A 381 35.22 33.02 -45.54
C ARG A 381 33.82 33.59 -45.39
N VAL A 382 33.75 34.92 -45.49
CA VAL A 382 32.60 35.80 -45.22
C VAL A 382 31.46 35.67 -46.27
N LYS A 383 31.51 34.72 -47.21
CA LYS A 383 30.47 34.55 -48.24
C LYS A 383 30.12 33.07 -48.50
N PRO A 384 28.85 32.65 -48.32
CA PRO A 384 28.42 31.27 -48.52
C PRO A 384 28.05 31.07 -49.99
N SER A 385 29.05 30.79 -50.83
CA SER A 385 28.81 30.37 -52.21
C SER A 385 29.99 29.52 -52.65
N PHE A 386 29.86 28.20 -52.53
CA PHE A 386 30.90 27.27 -52.98
C PHE A 386 30.64 26.86 -54.43
N PRO A 387 31.50 27.19 -55.41
CA PRO A 387 31.67 26.32 -56.56
C PRO A 387 32.38 25.05 -56.04
N VAL A 388 31.78 23.89 -56.28
CA VAL A 388 32.42 22.61 -55.95
C VAL A 388 33.69 22.51 -56.80
N GLU A 389 34.85 22.73 -56.19
CA GLU A 389 36.11 22.42 -56.86
C GLU A 389 36.15 20.90 -57.06
N PHE A 390 36.31 20.43 -58.30
CA PHE A 390 36.42 19.01 -58.67
C PHE A 390 37.77 18.40 -58.20
N THR A 391 38.12 18.63 -56.94
CA THR A 391 39.34 18.18 -56.28
C THR A 391 38.98 17.09 -55.27
N ALA A 392 39.82 16.07 -55.09
CA ALA A 392 39.56 14.95 -54.17
C ALA A 392 39.20 15.40 -52.73
N GLY A 393 39.78 16.51 -52.26
CA GLY A 393 39.45 17.10 -50.95
C GLY A 393 38.04 17.71 -50.87
N GLY A 394 37.52 18.27 -51.97
CA GLY A 394 36.16 18.83 -52.02
C GLY A 394 35.09 17.73 -51.90
N PHE A 395 35.29 16.59 -52.57
CA PHE A 395 34.42 15.43 -52.44
C PHE A 395 34.41 14.84 -51.03
N LEU A 396 35.57 14.79 -50.35
CA LEU A 396 35.68 14.35 -48.96
C LEU A 396 34.96 15.29 -47.98
N TRP A 397 34.98 16.60 -48.24
CA TRP A 397 34.29 17.58 -47.40
C TRP A 397 32.77 17.47 -47.56
N VAL A 398 32.27 17.37 -48.80
CA VAL A 398 30.82 17.18 -49.07
C VAL A 398 30.31 15.85 -48.53
N SER A 399 31.05 14.75 -48.68
CA SER A 399 30.65 13.45 -48.13
C SER A 399 30.58 13.49 -46.60
N GLY A 400 31.54 14.15 -45.95
CA GLY A 400 31.49 14.36 -44.51
C GLY A 400 30.30 15.21 -44.05
N LEU A 401 29.92 16.26 -44.79
CA LEU A 401 28.72 17.05 -44.49
C LEU A 401 27.43 16.22 -44.61
N ILE A 402 27.35 15.33 -45.61
CA ILE A 402 26.23 14.39 -45.77
C ILE A 402 26.17 13.43 -44.58
N ILE A 403 27.32 12.89 -44.13
CA ILE A 403 27.39 12.02 -42.95
C ILE A 403 26.95 12.76 -41.68
N ILE A 404 27.36 14.02 -41.50
CA ILE A 404 26.90 14.85 -40.37
C ILE A 404 25.38 15.05 -40.41
N LEU A 405 24.83 15.36 -41.58
CA LEU A 405 23.40 15.61 -41.73
C LEU A 405 22.58 14.34 -41.49
N LEU A 406 22.96 13.21 -42.08
CA LEU A 406 22.30 11.92 -41.87
C LEU A 406 22.46 11.42 -40.43
N GLY A 407 23.65 11.53 -39.86
CA GLY A 407 23.90 11.16 -38.47
C GLY A 407 23.13 12.06 -37.49
N GLY A 408 23.02 13.35 -37.78
CA GLY A 408 22.20 14.29 -37.01
C GLY A 408 20.71 13.93 -37.06
N ILE A 409 20.18 13.61 -38.24
CA ILE A 409 18.79 13.13 -38.39
C ILE A 409 18.57 11.83 -37.60
N TYR A 410 19.51 10.87 -37.70
CA TYR A 410 19.43 9.62 -36.95
C TYR A 410 19.40 9.85 -35.44
N LEU A 411 20.27 10.72 -34.91
CA LEU A 411 20.29 11.04 -33.48
C LEU A 411 19.00 11.73 -33.01
N ILE A 412 18.40 12.58 -33.84
CA ILE A 412 17.11 13.23 -33.52
C ILE A 412 15.97 12.21 -33.44
N PHE A 413 15.95 11.21 -34.33
CA PHE A 413 14.91 10.16 -34.29
C PHE A 413 15.15 9.10 -33.22
N ALA A 414 16.40 8.90 -32.80
CA ALA A 414 16.76 7.90 -31.80
C ALA A 414 16.62 8.39 -30.35
N GLN A 415 16.44 9.70 -30.15
CA GLN A 415 16.25 10.36 -28.85
C GLN A 415 14.76 10.49 -28.54
#